data_AF-A0A511FLL4-F1
#
_entry.id   AF-A0A511FLL4-F1
#
_cell.length_a   1.000
_cell.length_b   1.000
_cell.length_c   1.000
_cell.angle_alpha   90.00
_cell.angle_beta   90.00
_cell.angle_gamma   90.00
#
_symmetry.space_group_name_H-M   'P 1'
#
loop_
_entity.id
_entity.type
_entity.pdbx_description
1 polymer ?
#
loop_
_entity_poly.entity_id
_entity_poly.type
_entity_poly.pdbx_seq_one_letter_code
_entity_poly.pdbx_strand_id
1 'polypeptide(L)'
;MGEIDTGAVRSAAGRIEQVASTVRDHVPDEVGDVASALPGSASAGAGTALATAWGEAFRGWATRADAQGQTLRDAAEAWESTNQGVARRFAGRQAVL
;
A
#
# COMPACT_ATOMS: atom_id res chain seq x y z
N MET A 1 8.56 -8.45 26.57
CA MET A 1 8.52 -8.65 25.11
C MET A 1 7.08 -8.44 24.71
N GLY A 2 6.78 -7.39 23.92
CA GLY A 2 5.39 -7.05 23.57
C GLY A 2 4.84 -8.05 22.56
N GLU A 3 3.63 -8.55 22.82
CA GLU A 3 2.88 -9.35 21.86
C GLU A 3 2.53 -8.48 20.64
N ILE A 4 2.74 -9.02 19.43
CA ILE A 4 2.27 -8.36 18.21
C ILE A 4 0.79 -8.70 18.02
N ASP A 5 -0.04 -7.67 18.03
CA ASP A 5 -1.45 -7.77 17.62
C ASP A 5 -1.53 -7.91 16.09
N THR A 6 -1.58 -9.16 15.62
CA THR A 6 -1.72 -9.46 14.18
C THR A 6 -3.04 -8.95 13.61
N GLY A 7 -4.06 -8.72 14.43
CA GLY A 7 -5.33 -8.09 14.03
C GLY A 7 -5.16 -6.60 13.70
N ALA A 8 -4.41 -5.88 14.53
CA ALA A 8 -4.05 -4.48 14.26
C ALA A 8 -3.21 -4.34 12.98
N VAL A 9 -2.26 -5.25 12.74
CA VAL A 9 -1.44 -5.25 11.52
C VAL A 9 -2.30 -5.47 10.26
N ARG A 10 -3.22 -6.45 10.28
CA ARG A 10 -4.16 -6.67 9.16
C ARG A 10 -5.08 -5.47 8.94
N SER A 11 -5.53 -4.83 10.01
CA SER A 11 -6.35 -3.61 9.93
C SER A 11 -5.59 -2.45 9.28
N ALA A 12 -4.31 -2.29 9.62
CA ALA A 12 -3.44 -1.29 9.00
C ALA A 12 -3.24 -1.57 7.50
N ALA A 13 -3.02 -2.84 7.11
CA ALA A 13 -2.94 -3.25 5.71
C ALA A 13 -4.21 -2.87 4.93
N GLY A 14 -5.39 -3.20 5.48
CA GLY A 14 -6.67 -2.84 4.85
C GLY A 14 -6.88 -1.34 4.67
N ARG A 15 -6.42 -0.52 5.64
CA ARG A 15 -6.48 0.95 5.51
C ARG A 15 -5.56 1.47 4.40
N ILE A 16 -4.35 0.93 4.28
CA ILE A 16 -3.41 1.31 3.22
C ILE A 16 -4.00 1.03 1.85
N GLU A 17 -4.67 -0.11 1.66
CA GLU A 17 -5.32 -0.46 0.39
C GLU A 17 -6.53 0.41 0.07
N GLN A 18 -7.35 0.75 1.06
CA GLN A 18 -8.45 1.69 0.87
C GLN A 18 -7.94 3.06 0.40
N VAL A 19 -6.85 3.51 1.01
CA VAL A 19 -6.18 4.75 0.64
C VAL A 19 -5.56 4.65 -0.76
N ALA A 20 -4.92 3.53 -1.11
CA ALA A 20 -4.39 3.27 -2.45
C ALA A 20 -5.50 3.29 -3.52
N SER A 21 -6.64 2.68 -3.23
CA SER A 21 -7.82 2.71 -4.10
C SER A 21 -8.35 4.13 -4.27
N THR A 22 -8.53 4.86 -3.16
CA THR A 22 -9.06 6.23 -3.18
C THR A 22 -8.20 7.14 -4.06
N VAL A 23 -6.88 7.03 -3.97
CA VAL A 23 -5.95 7.83 -4.78
C VAL A 23 -5.95 7.42 -6.25
N ARG A 24 -6.17 6.13 -6.56
CA ARG A 24 -6.39 5.67 -7.94
C ARG A 24 -7.69 6.24 -8.53
N ASP A 25 -8.73 6.35 -7.72
CA ASP A 25 -10.05 6.82 -8.15
C ASP A 25 -10.12 8.35 -8.25
N HIS A 26 -9.25 9.06 -7.54
CA HIS A 26 -9.23 10.53 -7.45
C HIS A 26 -7.88 11.12 -7.89
N VAL A 27 -7.30 10.60 -8.98
CA VAL A 27 -6.16 11.27 -9.61
C VAL A 27 -6.62 12.64 -10.09
N PRO A 28 -6.03 13.75 -9.63
CA PRO A 28 -6.47 15.09 -10.03
C PRO A 28 -6.24 15.32 -11.53
N ASP A 29 -7.30 15.61 -12.27
CA ASP A 29 -7.28 15.85 -13.73
C ASP A 29 -6.91 17.31 -14.06
N GLU A 30 -6.95 18.22 -13.07
CA GLU A 30 -6.74 19.66 -13.24
C GLU A 30 -5.32 20.00 -13.75
N VAL A 31 -4.36 19.10 -13.54
CA VAL A 31 -3.00 19.23 -14.11
C VAL A 31 -3.01 19.03 -15.63
N GLY A 32 -3.92 18.20 -16.15
CA GLY A 32 -4.20 18.07 -17.57
C GLY A 32 -4.84 19.34 -18.15
N ASP A 33 -5.67 20.03 -17.36
CA ASP A 33 -6.31 21.28 -17.78
C ASP A 33 -5.29 22.40 -18.02
N VAL A 34 -4.18 22.42 -17.28
CA VAL A 34 -3.07 23.38 -17.50
C VAL A 34 -2.48 23.25 -18.91
N ALA A 35 -2.37 22.03 -19.44
CA ALA A 35 -1.89 21.81 -20.81
C ALA A 35 -2.91 22.33 -21.83
N SER A 36 -4.20 22.12 -21.58
CA SER A 36 -5.30 22.60 -22.43
C SER A 36 -5.50 24.12 -22.41
N ALA A 37 -5.06 24.79 -21.33
CA ALA A 37 -5.14 26.24 -21.17
C ALA A 37 -4.04 27.01 -21.93
N LEU A 38 -3.00 26.33 -22.43
CA LEU A 38 -1.84 26.93 -23.11
C LEU A 38 -1.65 26.44 -24.57
N PRO A 39 -2.70 26.39 -25.42
CA PRO A 39 -2.55 25.91 -26.78
C PRO A 39 -1.67 26.86 -27.61
N GLY A 40 -0.65 26.31 -28.27
CA GLY A 40 0.29 27.08 -29.12
C GLY A 40 1.37 27.86 -28.37
N SER A 41 1.42 27.78 -27.04
CA SER A 41 2.49 28.38 -26.25
C SER A 41 3.76 27.53 -26.29
N ALA A 42 4.93 28.15 -26.15
CA ALA A 42 6.21 27.44 -26.02
C ALA A 42 6.25 26.46 -24.83
N SER A 43 5.34 26.62 -23.85
CA SER A 43 5.21 25.77 -22.67
C SER A 43 4.15 24.66 -22.81
N ALA A 44 3.44 24.57 -23.94
CA ALA A 44 2.39 23.55 -24.14
C ALA A 44 2.93 22.13 -23.95
N GLY A 45 4.11 21.83 -24.51
CA GLY A 45 4.77 20.54 -24.32
C GLY A 45 5.16 20.25 -22.87
N ALA A 46 5.55 21.28 -22.11
CA ALA A 46 5.85 21.16 -20.68
C ALA A 46 4.59 20.88 -19.84
N GLY A 47 3.44 21.48 -20.21
CA GLY A 47 2.16 21.19 -19.60
C GLY A 47 1.75 19.72 -19.78
N THR A 48 1.85 19.19 -21.00
CA THR A 48 1.58 17.76 -21.26
C THR A 48 2.55 16.85 -20.50
N ALA A 49 3.84 17.19 -20.46
CA ALA A 49 4.83 16.41 -19.72
C ALA A 49 4.53 16.38 -18.21
N LEU A 50 4.09 17.52 -17.65
CA LEU A 50 3.68 17.60 -16.25
C LEU A 50 2.45 16.74 -15.96
N ALA A 51 1.41 16.81 -16.81
CA ALA A 51 0.21 15.99 -16.65
C ALA A 51 0.52 14.48 -16.69
N THR A 52 1.37 14.05 -17.62
CA THR A 52 1.84 12.66 -17.68
C THR A 52 2.61 12.26 -16.42
N ALA A 53 3.61 13.05 -16.02
CA ALA A 53 4.43 12.78 -14.84
C ALA A 53 3.59 12.73 -13.56
N TRP A 54 2.58 13.59 -13.45
CA TRP A 54 1.63 13.61 -12.34
C TRP A 54 0.81 12.32 -12.27
N GLY A 55 0.19 11.92 -13.37
CA GLY A 55 -0.58 10.68 -13.43
C GLY A 55 0.28 9.43 -13.14
N GLU A 56 1.51 9.40 -13.64
CA GLU A 56 2.47 8.33 -13.34
C GLU A 56 2.88 8.30 -11.86
N ALA A 57 3.09 9.45 -11.24
CA ALA A 57 3.43 9.54 -9.82
C ALA A 57 2.31 8.97 -8.93
N PHE A 58 1.04 9.31 -9.22
CA PHE A 58 -0.11 8.80 -8.47
C PHE A 58 -0.28 7.28 -8.62
N ARG A 59 -0.19 6.77 -9.85
CA ARG A 59 -0.22 5.31 -10.11
C ARG A 59 0.92 4.60 -9.40
N GLY A 60 2.13 5.13 -9.50
CA GLY A 60 3.32 4.55 -8.86
C GLY A 60 3.24 4.58 -7.34
N TRP A 61 2.63 5.60 -6.76
CA TRP A 61 2.38 5.65 -5.32
C TRP A 61 1.36 4.58 -4.89
N ALA A 62 0.23 4.47 -5.59
CA ALA A 62 -0.80 3.49 -5.27
C ALA A 62 -0.26 2.05 -5.34
N THR A 63 0.54 1.73 -6.36
CA THR A 63 1.22 0.43 -6.46
C THR A 63 2.14 0.14 -5.28
N ARG A 64 2.89 1.13 -4.79
CA ARG A 64 3.76 0.97 -3.61
C ARG A 64 2.94 0.79 -2.33
N ALA A 65 1.81 1.48 -2.22
CA ALA A 65 0.89 1.31 -1.11
C ALA A 65 0.29 -0.11 -1.08
N ASP A 66 -0.14 -0.65 -2.23
CA ASP A 66 -0.62 -2.03 -2.34
C ASP A 66 0.45 -3.04 -1.90
N ALA A 67 1.70 -2.86 -2.37
CA ALA A 67 2.82 -3.71 -1.97
C ALA A 67 3.10 -3.65 -0.46
N GLN A 68 2.95 -2.48 0.16
CA GLN A 68 3.09 -2.31 1.60
C GLN A 68 1.95 -3.00 2.37
N GLY A 69 0.71 -2.90 1.88
CA GLY A 69 -0.44 -3.62 2.42
C GLY A 69 -0.21 -5.13 2.43
N GLN A 70 0.27 -5.68 1.30
CA GLN A 70 0.62 -7.10 1.19
C GLN A 70 1.74 -7.49 2.17
N THR A 71 2.81 -6.70 2.26
CA THR A 71 3.93 -6.96 3.17
C THR A 71 3.46 -7.06 4.63
N LEU A 72 2.51 -6.21 5.04
CA LEU A 72 1.94 -6.25 6.39
C LEU A 72 1.09 -7.51 6.62
N ARG A 73 0.33 -7.96 5.61
CA ARG A 73 -0.41 -9.24 5.72
C ARG A 73 0.54 -10.42 5.88
N ASP A 74 1.55 -10.50 5.03
CA ASP A 74 2.54 -11.59 5.05
C ASP A 74 3.25 -11.63 6.42
N ALA A 75 3.59 -10.45 6.97
CA ALA A 75 4.17 -10.35 8.30
C ALA A 75 3.23 -10.84 9.41
N ALA A 76 1.94 -10.50 9.34
CA ALA A 76 0.93 -10.96 10.29
C ALA A 76 0.73 -12.49 10.23
N GLU A 77 0.74 -13.07 9.03
CA GLU A 77 0.63 -14.51 8.82
C GLU A 77 1.88 -15.26 9.32
N ALA A 78 3.07 -14.73 9.05
CA ALA A 78 4.32 -15.31 9.54
C ALA A 78 4.39 -15.33 11.08
N TRP A 79 3.91 -14.27 11.73
CA TRP A 79 3.81 -14.20 13.18
C TRP A 79 2.84 -15.23 13.76
N GLU A 80 1.65 -15.34 13.18
CA GLU A 80 0.64 -16.31 13.61
C GLU A 80 1.17 -17.75 13.46
N SER A 81 1.77 -18.07 12.32
CA SER A 81 2.39 -19.38 12.07
C SER A 81 3.49 -19.70 13.07
N THR A 82 4.34 -18.71 13.40
CA THR A 82 5.40 -18.86 14.40
C THR A 82 4.82 -19.14 15.78
N ASN A 83 3.82 -18.37 16.21
CA ASN A 83 3.14 -18.56 17.50
C ASN A 83 2.51 -19.95 17.61
N GLN A 84 1.81 -20.40 16.56
CA GLN A 84 1.23 -21.75 16.53
C GLN A 84 2.30 -22.84 16.59
N GLY A 85 3.41 -22.68 15.87
CA GLY A 85 4.54 -23.61 15.90
C GLY A 85 5.16 -23.72 17.29
N VAL A 86 5.33 -22.60 17.99
CA VAL A 86 5.80 -22.56 19.37
C VAL A 86 4.80 -23.24 20.31
N ALA A 87 3.51 -22.90 20.22
CA ALA A 87 2.45 -23.49 21.05
C ALA A 87 2.39 -25.02 20.92
N ARG A 88 2.47 -25.56 19.69
CA ARG A 88 2.49 -27.01 19.45
C ARG A 88 3.71 -27.70 20.08
N ARG A 89 4.89 -27.09 20.01
CA ARG A 89 6.12 -27.64 20.63
C ARG A 89 6.01 -27.69 22.15
N PHE A 90 5.41 -26.68 22.78
CA PHE A 90 5.19 -26.68 24.23
C PHE A 90 4.13 -27.68 24.66
N ALA A 91 3.00 -27.76 23.95
CA ALA A 91 1.96 -28.76 24.22
C ALA A 91 2.49 -30.19 24.10
N GLY A 92 3.27 -30.48 23.05
CA GLY A 92 3.90 -31.78 22.88
C GLY A 92 4.94 -32.11 23.96
N ARG A 93 5.64 -31.12 24.49
CA ARG A 93 6.62 -31.31 25.58
C ARG A 93 5.96 -31.55 26.95
N GLN A 94 4.80 -30.93 27.21
CA GLN A 94 4.03 -31.17 28.44
C GLN A 94 3.37 -32.56 28.49
N ALA A 95 3.07 -33.17 27.33
CA ALA A 95 2.47 -34.50 27.26
C ALA A 95 3.45 -35.67 27.50
N VAL A 96 4.76 -35.40 27.56
CA VAL A 96 5.84 -36.41 27.70
C VAL A 96 6.39 -36.47 29.14
N LEU A 97 5.94 -35.57 30.03
CA LEU A 97 6.27 -35.53 31.45
C LEU A 97 5.07 -36.00 32.28
#